data_AF-A0A947SBR2-F1
#
_entry.id   AF-A0A947SBR2-F1
#
_cell.length_a   1.000
_cell.length_b   1.000
_cell.length_c   1.000
_cell.angle_alpha   90.00
_cell.angle_beta   90.00
_cell.angle_gamma   90.00
#
_symmetry.space_group_name_H-M   'P 1'
#
loop_
_entity.id
_entity.type
_entity.pdbx_description
1 polymer ?
#
loop_
_entity_poly.entity_id
_entity_poly.type
_entity_poly.pdbx_seq_one_letter_code
_entity_poly.pdbx_strand_id
1 'polypeptide(L)'
;MDISKDMELDEMVPDLVYRHFKKIRESDAVLVVNPDGYIGNSVKVEIGYAKGLGKKVYFLEKTNAPELDCLADEILEANKFDVFR
;
A
#
# COMPACT_ATOMS: atom_id res chain seq x y z
N MET A 1 14.21 24.21 -7.78
CA MET A 1 13.23 24.42 -6.70
C MET A 1 14.03 24.41 -5.43
N ASP A 2 14.15 25.59 -4.82
CA ASP A 2 14.78 25.76 -3.53
C ASP A 2 13.87 25.09 -2.51
N ILE A 3 14.28 23.93 -2.00
CA ILE A 3 13.56 23.27 -0.90
C ILE A 3 14.01 24.02 0.33
N SER A 4 13.29 25.09 0.67
CA SER A 4 13.44 25.80 1.94
C SER A 4 13.46 24.77 3.06
N LYS A 5 14.58 24.76 3.77
CA LYS A 5 15.01 23.74 4.73
C LYS A 5 14.33 23.96 6.08
N ASP A 6 13.00 24.04 6.13
CA ASP A 6 12.29 24.43 7.36
C ASP A 6 11.01 23.61 7.60
N MET A 7 10.99 22.33 7.22
CA MET A 7 10.01 21.38 7.75
C MET A 7 10.78 20.30 8.51
N GLU A 8 10.63 20.30 9.83
CA GLU A 8 11.24 19.30 10.71
C GLU A 8 10.71 17.91 10.34
N LEU A 9 11.57 16.88 10.44
CA LEU A 9 11.24 15.50 10.06
C LEU A 9 9.95 15.00 10.75
N ASP A 10 9.74 15.44 11.99
CA ASP A 10 8.58 15.12 12.81
C ASP A 10 7.26 15.68 12.25
N GLU A 11 7.29 16.77 11.47
CA GLU A 11 6.12 17.33 10.79
C GLU A 11 5.89 16.71 9.40
N MET A 12 6.97 16.26 8.74
CA MET A 12 6.89 15.59 7.43
C MET A 12 6.25 14.20 7.50
N VAL A 13 6.55 13.43 8.56
CA VAL A 13 6.04 12.05 8.71
C VAL A 13 4.49 12.02 8.79
N PRO A 14 3.83 12.86 9.61
CA PRO A 14 2.37 12.95 9.65
C PRO A 14 1.74 13.34 8.30
N ASP A 15 2.29 14.33 7.58
CA ASP A 15 1.74 14.74 6.27
C ASP A 15 1.83 13.60 5.25
N LEU A 16 2.97 12.89 5.23
CA LEU A 16 3.16 11.75 4.34
C LEU A 16 2.12 10.65 4.60
N VAL A 17 1.94 10.26 5.86
CA VAL A 17 0.94 9.26 6.26
C VAL A 17 -0.47 9.72 5.90
N TYR A 18 -0.81 10.98 6.19
CA TYR A 18 -2.10 11.56 5.84
C TYR A 18 -2.39 11.49 4.33
N ARG A 19 -1.40 11.83 3.50
CA ARG A 19 -1.52 11.78 2.04
C ARG A 19 -1.75 10.37 1.52
N HIS A 20 -1.09 9.37 2.11
CA HIS A 20 -1.30 7.97 1.75
C HIS A 20 -2.73 7.52 2.07
N PHE A 21 -3.24 7.79 3.27
CA PHE A 21 -4.63 7.49 3.61
C PHE A 21 -5.64 8.24 2.76
N LYS A 22 -5.37 9.51 2.42
CA LYS A 22 -6.23 10.27 1.51
C LYS A 22 -6.34 9.59 0.13
N LYS A 23 -5.20 9.18 -0.46
CA LYS A 23 -5.20 8.45 -1.74
C LYS A 23 -5.97 7.14 -1.65
N ILE A 24 -5.79 6.37 -0.58
CA ILE A 24 -6.53 5.13 -0.35
C ILE A 24 -8.03 5.43 -0.24
N ARG A 25 -8.44 6.48 0.46
CA ARG A 25 -9.85 6.88 0.59
C ARG A 25 -10.47 7.29 -0.75
N GLU A 26 -9.70 7.86 -1.66
CA GLU A 26 -10.17 8.33 -2.98
C GLU A 26 -10.13 7.24 -4.06
N SER A 27 -9.38 6.14 -3.87
CA SER A 27 -9.24 5.08 -4.89
C SER A 27 -10.41 4.10 -4.96
N ASP A 28 -10.59 3.37 -6.06
CA ASP A 28 -11.58 2.28 -6.10
C ASP A 28 -11.08 1.01 -5.39
N ALA A 29 -9.77 0.78 -5.44
CA ALA A 29 -9.08 -0.37 -4.85
C ALA A 29 -7.64 -0.02 -4.47
N VAL A 30 -6.94 -0.97 -3.84
CA VAL A 30 -5.51 -0.89 -3.49
C VAL A 30 -4.78 -2.10 -4.06
N LEU A 31 -3.67 -1.86 -4.76
CA LEU A 31 -2.70 -2.88 -5.14
C LEU A 31 -1.44 -2.71 -4.29
N VAL A 32 -1.10 -3.74 -3.53
CA VAL A 32 0.17 -3.82 -2.79
C VAL A 32 1.20 -4.45 -3.71
N VAL A 33 2.20 -3.64 -4.07
CA VAL A 33 3.37 -4.11 -4.83
C VAL A 33 4.39 -4.63 -3.83
N ASN A 34 4.32 -5.94 -3.55
CA ASN A 34 5.14 -6.64 -2.57
C ASN A 34 6.09 -7.64 -3.25
N PRO A 35 7.14 -7.16 -3.96
CA PRO A 35 8.12 -8.06 -4.55
C PRO A 35 8.75 -8.94 -3.46
N ASP A 36 9.00 -10.21 -3.80
CA ASP A 36 9.50 -11.24 -2.89
C ASP A 36 8.60 -11.49 -1.66
N GLY A 37 7.34 -11.05 -1.73
CA GLY A 37 6.36 -11.20 -0.65
C GLY A 37 6.57 -10.27 0.55
N TYR A 38 7.44 -9.25 0.48
CA TYR A 38 7.71 -8.35 1.61
C TYR A 38 6.61 -7.28 1.81
N ILE A 39 6.12 -7.13 3.05
CA ILE A 39 5.19 -6.07 3.42
C ILE A 39 5.70 -5.35 4.69
N GLY A 40 5.99 -4.06 4.54
CA GLY A 40 6.43 -3.18 5.63
C GLY A 40 5.30 -2.82 6.61
N ASN A 41 5.65 -2.38 7.82
CA ASN A 41 4.66 -2.09 8.86
C ASN A 41 3.71 -0.94 8.51
N SER A 42 4.18 0.12 7.84
CA SER A 42 3.32 1.19 7.34
C SER A 42 2.28 0.66 6.35
N VAL A 43 2.71 -0.21 5.42
CA VAL A 43 1.83 -0.83 4.43
C VAL A 43 0.79 -1.72 5.11
N LYS A 44 1.13 -2.42 6.20
CA LYS A 44 0.13 -3.19 6.98
C LYS A 44 -0.98 -2.29 7.55
N VAL A 45 -0.61 -1.11 8.06
CA VAL A 45 -1.59 -0.12 8.55
C VAL A 45 -2.46 0.40 7.40
N GLU A 46 -1.86 0.68 6.24
CA GLU A 46 -2.57 1.09 5.03
C GLU A 46 -3.54 0.03 4.51
N ILE A 47 -3.14 -1.26 4.52
CA ILE A 47 -4.01 -2.39 4.20
C ILE A 47 -5.19 -2.42 5.18
N GLY A 48 -4.93 -2.34 6.49
CA GLY A 48 -5.98 -2.31 7.50
C GLY A 48 -6.96 -1.15 7.30
N TYR A 49 -6.44 0.04 6.98
CA TYR A 49 -7.25 1.21 6.65
C TYR A 49 -8.13 0.98 5.42
N ALA A 50 -7.57 0.43 4.34
CA ALA A 50 -8.32 0.11 3.12
C ALA A 50 -9.43 -0.91 3.37
N LYS A 51 -9.14 -1.99 4.12
CA LYS A 51 -10.14 -2.99 4.51
C LYS A 51 -11.23 -2.41 5.39
N GLY A 52 -10.88 -1.51 6.33
CA GLY A 52 -11.84 -0.79 7.16
C GLY A 52 -12.80 0.11 6.37
N LEU A 53 -12.34 0.63 5.22
CA LEU A 53 -13.18 1.36 4.27
C LEU A 53 -13.97 0.44 3.30
N GLY A 54 -13.83 -0.88 3.41
CA GLY A 54 -14.48 -1.86 2.54
C GLY A 54 -13.88 -1.94 1.13
N LYS A 55 -12.66 -1.45 0.93
CA LYS A 55 -12.01 -1.45 -0.38
C LYS A 55 -11.43 -2.81 -0.73
N LYS A 56 -11.41 -3.11 -2.04
CA LYS A 56 -10.69 -4.27 -2.56
C LYS A 56 -9.19 -4.07 -2.41
N VAL A 57 -8.52 -5.07 -1.85
CA VAL A 57 -7.07 -5.08 -1.67
C VAL A 57 -6.50 -6.26 -2.44
N TYR A 58 -5.54 -5.97 -3.31
CA TYR A 58 -4.84 -6.97 -4.11
C TYR A 58 -3.38 -7.01 -3.72
N PHE A 59 -2.77 -8.19 -3.69
CA PHE A 59 -1.32 -8.33 -3.56
C PHE A 59 -0.73 -8.77 -4.89
N LEU A 60 0.46 -8.27 -5.21
CA LEU A 60 1.20 -8.69 -6.41
C LEU A 60 1.79 -10.08 -6.24
N GLU A 61 2.22 -10.43 -5.03
CA GLU A 61 2.81 -11.74 -4.73
C GLU A 61 2.26 -12.30 -3.43
N LYS A 62 2.40 -13.62 -3.26
CA LYS A 62 2.08 -14.26 -2.00
C LYS A 62 3.17 -13.94 -0.97
N THR A 63 2.77 -13.69 0.27
CA THR A 63 3.72 -13.51 1.37
C THR A 63 4.10 -14.86 1.99
N ASN A 64 5.08 -14.85 2.88
CA ASN A 64 5.38 -16.01 3.73
C ASN A 64 4.58 -15.99 5.06
N ALA A 65 3.52 -15.17 5.12
CA ALA A 65 2.71 -14.92 6.31
C ALA A 65 1.22 -15.09 5.96
N PRO A 66 0.64 -16.29 6.17
CA PRO A 66 -0.76 -16.58 5.82
C PRO A 66 -1.78 -15.60 6.44
N GLU A 67 -1.46 -15.04 7.60
CA GLU A 67 -2.24 -14.02 8.29
C GLU A 67 -2.27 -12.65 7.57
N LEU A 68 -1.29 -12.38 6.70
CA LEU A 68 -1.30 -11.23 5.80
C LEU A 68 -1.97 -11.60 4.48
N ASP A 69 -1.70 -12.79 3.95
CA ASP A 69 -2.30 -13.26 2.70
C ASP A 69 -3.83 -13.25 2.76
N CYS A 70 -4.42 -13.56 3.91
CA CYS A 70 -5.88 -13.55 4.08
C CYS A 70 -6.52 -12.16 4.02
N LEU A 71 -5.72 -11.09 4.07
CA LEU A 71 -6.21 -9.72 3.92
C LEU A 71 -6.40 -9.32 2.45
N ALA A 72 -5.69 -9.98 1.53
CA ALA A 72 -5.87 -9.81 0.11
C ALA A 72 -7.21 -10.42 -0.34
N ASP A 73 -7.97 -9.67 -1.12
CA ASP A 73 -9.12 -10.18 -1.85
C ASP A 73 -8.69 -11.10 -2.99
N GLU A 74 -7.53 -10.83 -3.61
CA GLU A 74 -6.88 -11.69 -4.60
C GLU A 74 -5.36 -11.43 -4.62
N ILE A 75 -4.59 -12.50 -4.85
CA ILE A 75 -3.15 -12.43 -5.12
C ILE A 75 -2.97 -12.61 -6.63
N LEU A 76 -2.43 -11.58 -7.27
CA LEU A 76 -2.37 -11.51 -8.72
C LEU A 76 -1.18 -12.33 -9.22
N GLU A 77 -1.38 -13.20 -10.20
CA GLU A 77 -0.25 -13.89 -10.83
C GLU A 77 0.54 -12.87 -11.66
N ALA A 78 1.84 -12.75 -11.42
CA ALA A 78 2.72 -11.79 -12.12
C ALA A 78 2.62 -11.89 -13.66
N ASN A 79 2.31 -13.08 -14.18
CA ASN A 79 2.13 -13.34 -15.61
C ASN A 79 0.86 -12.72 -16.22
N LYS A 80 -0.06 -12.15 -15.41
CA LYS A 80 -1.26 -11.46 -15.90
C LYS A 80 -1.01 -9.99 -16.28
N PHE A 81 0.18 -9.46 -15.98
CA PHE A 81 0.53 -8.05 -16.20
C PHE A 81 1.52 -7.80 -17.35
N ASP A 82 1.62 -8.70 -18.33
CA ASP A 82 2.38 -8.52 -19.58
C ASP A 82 1.85 -7.34 -20.48
N VAL A 83 1.14 -6.38 -19.90
CA VAL A 83 0.56 -5.19 -20.55
C VAL A 83 1.54 -4.01 -20.61
N PHE A 84 2.72 -4.11 -19.98
CA PHE A 84 3.75 -3.05 -19.98
C PHE A 84 5.04 -3.44 -20.73
N ARG A 85 4.99 -4.46 -21.59
CA ARG A 85 6.02 -4.72 -22.61
C ARG A 85 5.61 -4.20 -23.97
#